data_AF-S8DUC4-F1
#
_entry.id   AF-S8DUC4-F1
#
_cell.length_a   1.000
_cell.length_b   1.000
_cell.length_c   1.000
_cell.angle_alpha   90.00
_cell.angle_beta   90.00
_cell.angle_gamma   90.00
#
_symmetry.space_group_name_H-M   'P 1'
#
loop_
_entity.id
_entity.type
_entity.pdbx_description
1 polymer ?
#
loop_
_entity_poly.entity_id
_entity_poly.type
_entity_poly.pdbx_seq_one_letter_code
_entity_poly.pdbx_strand_id
1 'polypeptide(L)'
;VIQDSSNYGALKSVQGIEDAILAKQIESLQKILLSIGKTMDEFHAVVSSLGKIVRDGRQLIGVGSSQLTARQLKQRIGLNPSISCCLDGLKQLEEMHRSEYLLKKSIVSSLRVLALKPSGSDSITALQQLLVDQPNIPAEQVTSILDVRFAFEIP
;
A
#
# COMPACT_ATOMS: atom_id res chain seq x y z
N VAL A 1 -17.66 3.91 24.77
CA VAL A 1 -16.50 4.73 25.21
C VAL A 1 -16.88 6.21 25.33
N ILE A 2 -17.45 6.87 24.31
CA ILE A 2 -17.86 8.30 24.41
C ILE A 2 -19.15 8.49 25.24
N GLN A 3 -20.08 7.53 25.22
CA GLN A 3 -21.33 7.63 26.00
C GLN A 3 -21.19 7.29 27.48
N ASP A 4 -20.00 6.87 27.91
CA ASP A 4 -19.77 6.50 29.30
C ASP A 4 -19.12 7.68 30.01
N SER A 5 -19.95 8.36 30.80
CA SER A 5 -19.61 9.61 31.48
C SER A 5 -18.51 9.45 32.55
N SER A 6 -18.22 8.22 32.97
CA SER A 6 -17.13 7.90 33.90
C SER A 6 -15.75 8.14 33.27
N ASN A 7 -15.66 8.13 31.93
CA ASN A 7 -14.40 8.32 31.20
C ASN A 7 -13.93 9.79 31.14
N TYR A 8 -14.75 10.74 31.58
CA TYR A 8 -14.42 12.17 31.51
C TYR A 8 -13.78 12.73 32.78
N GLY A 9 -13.70 11.95 33.86
CA GLY A 9 -13.04 12.35 35.11
C GLY A 9 -13.53 13.71 35.63
N ALA A 10 -12.62 14.68 35.72
CA ALA A 10 -12.92 16.05 36.17
C ALA A 10 -13.81 16.84 35.18
N LEU A 11 -13.92 16.42 33.91
CA LEU A 11 -14.70 17.09 32.88
C LEU A 11 -16.17 16.67 32.88
N LYS A 12 -16.58 15.69 33.70
CA LYS A 12 -17.97 15.22 33.79
C LYS A 12 -18.98 16.30 34.13
N SER A 13 -18.55 17.36 34.82
CA SER A 13 -19.41 18.50 35.22
C SER A 13 -19.54 19.56 34.14
N VAL A 14 -18.81 19.44 33.02
CA VAL A 14 -18.89 20.38 31.90
C VAL A 14 -20.05 20.00 31.01
N GLN A 15 -21.08 20.86 30.97
CA GLN A 15 -22.24 20.66 30.11
C GLN A 15 -21.82 20.62 28.62
N GLY A 16 -22.26 19.60 27.90
CA GLY A 16 -21.97 19.43 26.47
C GLY A 16 -20.56 18.91 26.12
N ILE A 17 -19.80 18.42 27.11
CA ILE A 17 -18.45 17.89 26.87
C ILE A 17 -18.44 16.69 25.92
N GLU A 18 -19.45 15.81 26.00
CA GLU A 18 -19.58 14.63 25.14
C GLU A 18 -19.72 15.03 23.67
N ASP A 19 -20.59 16.01 23.38
CA ASP A 19 -20.82 16.53 22.04
C ASP A 19 -19.57 17.24 21.50
N ALA A 20 -18.88 18.01 22.34
CA ALA A 20 -17.65 18.70 21.97
C ALA A 20 -16.52 17.71 21.60
N ILE A 21 -16.39 16.63 22.38
CA ILE A 21 -15.41 15.56 22.12
C ILE A 21 -15.77 14.79 20.86
N LEU A 22 -17.03 14.41 20.68
CA LEU A 22 -17.50 13.74 19.48
C LEU A 22 -17.24 14.59 18.23
N ALA A 23 -17.57 15.89 18.28
CA ALA A 23 -17.30 16.82 17.19
C ALA A 23 -15.80 16.90 16.86
N LYS A 24 -14.93 16.96 17.87
CA LYS A 24 -13.47 16.97 17.66
C LYS A 24 -12.94 15.65 17.10
N GLN A 25 -13.49 14.52 17.52
CA GLN A 25 -13.11 13.21 16.97
C GLN A 25 -13.56 13.06 15.52
N ILE A 26 -14.75 13.54 15.16
CA ILE A 26 -15.22 13.58 13.76
C ILE A 26 -14.32 14.48 12.92
N GLU A 27 -13.96 15.66 13.40
CA GLU A 27 -13.06 16.59 12.71
C GLU A 27 -11.69 15.94 12.45
N SER A 28 -11.11 15.29 13.47
CA SER A 28 -9.87 14.53 13.34
C SER A 28 -9.98 13.37 12.34
N LEU A 29 -11.08 12.61 12.39
CA LEU A 29 -11.33 11.51 11.45
C LEU A 29 -11.42 12.02 10.00
N GLN A 30 -12.10 13.13 9.76
CA GLN A 30 -12.17 13.76 8.44
C GLN A 30 -10.78 14.16 7.92
N LYS A 31 -9.95 14.78 8.78
CA LYS A 31 -8.56 15.13 8.42
C LYS A 31 -7.74 13.89 8.06
N ILE A 32 -7.87 12.81 8.82
CA ILE A 32 -7.21 11.53 8.54
C ILE A 32 -7.67 10.97 7.19
N LEU A 33 -8.98 10.90 6.92
CA LEU A 33 -9.53 10.36 5.68
C LEU A 33 -9.13 11.18 4.43
N LEU A 34 -8.98 12.49 4.59
CA LEU A 34 -8.43 13.38 3.56
C LEU A 34 -6.96 13.08 3.31
N SER A 35 -6.15 12.97 4.37
CA SER A 35 -4.73 12.62 4.27
C SER A 35 -4.53 11.27 3.60
N ILE A 36 -5.30 10.25 3.99
CA ILE A 36 -5.28 8.92 3.37
C ILE A 36 -5.61 9.02 1.88
N GLY A 37 -6.58 9.86 1.51
CA GLY A 37 -6.92 10.12 0.12
C GLY A 37 -5.72 10.60 -0.69
N LYS A 38 -5.02 11.62 -0.17
CA LYS A 38 -3.81 12.17 -0.81
C LYS A 38 -2.71 11.12 -0.96
N THR A 39 -2.45 10.34 0.08
CA THR A 39 -1.45 9.25 0.03
C THR A 39 -1.84 8.17 -0.98
N MET A 40 -3.14 7.88 -1.14
CA MET A 40 -3.61 6.94 -2.16
C MET A 40 -3.43 7.47 -3.58
N ASP A 41 -3.58 8.77 -3.81
CA ASP A 41 -3.31 9.41 -5.11
C ASP A 41 -1.81 9.36 -5.45
N GLU A 42 -0.95 9.63 -4.47
CA GLU A 42 0.51 9.50 -4.60
C GLU A 42 0.90 8.04 -4.90
N PHE A 43 0.32 7.07 -4.19
CA PHE A 43 0.58 5.66 -4.45
C PHE A 43 0.12 5.23 -5.85
N HIS A 44 -1.05 5.70 -6.30
CA HIS A 44 -1.54 5.46 -7.66
C HIS A 44 -0.57 5.97 -8.72
N ALA A 45 0.02 7.17 -8.51
CA ALA A 45 1.00 7.75 -9.42
C ALA A 45 2.27 6.89 -9.52
N VAL A 46 2.75 6.34 -8.40
CA VAL A 46 3.89 5.41 -8.37
C VAL A 46 3.59 4.14 -9.16
N VAL A 47 2.45 3.49 -8.87
CA VAL A 47 2.03 2.26 -9.58
C VAL A 47 1.87 2.51 -11.08
N SER A 48 1.26 3.64 -11.46
CA SER A 48 1.08 4.02 -12.87
C SER A 48 2.41 4.25 -13.58
N SER A 49 3.36 4.88 -12.89
CA SER A 49 4.72 5.11 -13.40
C SER A 49 5.47 3.80 -13.60
N LEU A 50 5.35 2.86 -12.65
CA LEU A 50 5.92 1.53 -12.76
C LEU A 50 5.36 0.76 -13.97
N GLY A 51 4.03 0.79 -14.16
CA GLY A 51 3.38 0.22 -15.34
C GLY A 51 3.81 0.87 -16.64
N LYS A 52 4.07 2.19 -16.65
CA LYS A 52 4.64 2.87 -17.81
C LYS A 52 6.05 2.36 -18.13
N ILE A 53 6.93 2.28 -17.13
CA ILE A 53 8.31 1.78 -17.30
C ILE A 53 8.30 0.35 -17.87
N VAL A 54 7.41 -0.53 -17.39
CA VAL A 54 7.28 -1.89 -17.91
C VAL A 54 6.85 -1.89 -19.38
N ARG A 55 5.89 -1.05 -19.78
CA ARG A 55 5.44 -0.94 -21.17
C ARG A 55 6.51 -0.37 -22.09
N ASP A 56 7.11 0.74 -21.70
CA ASP A 56 8.17 1.42 -22.47
C ASP A 56 9.37 0.49 -22.63
N GLY A 57 9.78 -0.19 -21.55
CA GLY A 57 10.83 -1.21 -21.57
C GLY A 57 10.50 -2.39 -22.50
N ARG A 58 9.23 -2.84 -22.53
CA ARG A 58 8.78 -3.90 -23.46
C ARG A 58 8.77 -3.45 -24.92
N GLN A 59 8.42 -2.19 -25.19
CA GLN A 59 8.47 -1.63 -26.55
C GLN A 59 9.91 -1.52 -27.04
N LEU A 60 10.85 -1.12 -26.17
CA LEU A 60 12.27 -1.06 -26.51
C LEU A 60 12.87 -2.44 -26.86
N ILE A 61 12.33 -3.54 -26.32
CA ILE A 61 12.76 -4.91 -26.66
C ILE A 61 11.91 -5.57 -27.75
N GLY A 62 10.71 -5.03 -28.04
CA GLY A 62 9.68 -5.68 -28.83
C GLY A 62 9.22 -4.82 -30.01
N VAL A 63 9.66 -5.21 -31.20
CA VAL A 63 9.12 -4.86 -32.53
C VAL A 63 8.96 -3.35 -32.79
N GLY A 64 10.02 -2.74 -33.31
CA GLY A 64 9.95 -1.50 -34.10
C GLY A 64 10.79 -0.35 -33.54
N SER A 65 11.85 -0.01 -34.27
CA SER A 65 12.74 1.14 -34.07
C SER A 65 13.85 0.94 -33.03
N SER A 66 15.08 0.76 -33.53
CA SER A 66 16.36 0.69 -32.80
C SER A 66 16.60 -0.61 -32.01
N GLN A 67 16.75 -1.72 -32.73
CA GLN A 67 17.04 -3.05 -32.18
C GLN A 67 18.29 -3.05 -31.28
N LEU A 68 18.11 -3.32 -29.98
CA LEU A 68 19.11 -4.11 -29.26
C LEU A 68 19.28 -5.41 -30.04
N THR A 69 20.49 -5.71 -30.50
CA THR A 69 20.76 -6.96 -31.22
C THR A 69 20.35 -8.15 -30.36
N ALA A 70 19.97 -9.28 -30.97
CA ALA A 70 19.70 -10.53 -30.24
C ALA A 70 20.85 -10.92 -29.28
N ARG A 71 22.06 -10.43 -29.55
CA ARG A 71 23.25 -10.51 -28.71
C ARG A 71 23.14 -9.66 -27.44
N GLN A 72 22.68 -8.42 -27.51
CA GLN A 72 22.47 -7.50 -26.37
C GLN A 72 21.26 -7.92 -25.49
N LEU A 73 20.20 -8.46 -26.10
CA LEU A 73 19.06 -9.02 -25.36
C LEU A 73 19.43 -10.27 -24.55
N LYS A 74 20.35 -11.08 -25.08
CA LYS A 74 20.88 -12.28 -24.43
C LYS A 74 22.19 -12.03 -23.68
N GLN A 75 22.72 -10.80 -23.71
CA GLN A 75 23.97 -10.46 -23.05
C GLN A 75 23.72 -10.49 -21.55
N ARG A 76 24.32 -11.48 -20.90
CA ARG A 76 24.39 -11.55 -19.44
C ARG A 76 25.58 -10.70 -19.02
N ILE A 77 25.36 -9.72 -18.16
CA ILE A 77 26.46 -8.96 -17.55
C ILE A 77 26.90 -9.73 -16.31
N GLY A 78 27.83 -10.68 -16.46
CA GLY A 78 28.26 -11.56 -15.36
C GLY A 78 27.17 -12.55 -14.92
N LEU A 79 26.99 -12.74 -13.61
CA LEU A 79 25.92 -13.55 -13.02
C LEU A 79 24.50 -12.96 -13.22
N ASN A 80 24.37 -11.77 -13.85
CA ASN A 80 23.12 -11.03 -13.92
C ASN A 80 22.06 -11.61 -14.88
N PRO A 81 20.77 -11.43 -14.52
CA PRO A 81 19.63 -11.73 -15.40
C PRO A 81 19.66 -10.90 -16.69
N SER A 82 19.15 -11.47 -17.79
CA SER A 82 18.99 -10.73 -19.05
C SER A 82 18.01 -9.56 -18.89
N ILE A 83 18.07 -8.56 -19.78
CA ILE A 83 17.13 -7.42 -19.79
C ILE A 83 15.67 -7.90 -19.82
N SER A 84 15.38 -8.98 -20.54
CA SER A 84 14.05 -9.59 -20.56
C SER A 84 13.64 -10.12 -19.18
N CYS A 85 14.55 -10.78 -18.47
CA CYS A 85 14.31 -11.30 -17.12
C CYS A 85 14.11 -10.16 -16.11
N CYS A 86 14.87 -9.07 -16.22
CA CYS A 86 14.64 -7.86 -15.42
C CYS A 86 13.26 -7.25 -15.68
N LEU A 87 12.82 -7.17 -16.94
CA LEU A 87 11.50 -6.64 -17.30
C LEU A 87 10.34 -7.55 -16.86
N ASP A 88 10.57 -8.87 -16.80
CA ASP A 88 9.60 -9.80 -16.24
C ASP A 88 9.50 -9.65 -14.71
N GLY A 89 10.62 -9.51 -14.01
CA GLY A 89 10.64 -9.19 -12.58
C GLY A 89 9.98 -7.84 -12.27
N LEU A 90 10.23 -6.82 -13.09
CA LEU A 90 9.59 -5.50 -12.94
C LEU A 90 8.08 -5.56 -13.19
N LYS A 91 7.63 -6.39 -14.15
CA LYS A 91 6.21 -6.65 -14.37
C LYS A 91 5.56 -7.34 -13.16
N GLN A 92 6.23 -8.32 -12.56
CA GLN A 92 5.74 -8.95 -11.35
C GLN A 92 5.63 -7.93 -10.20
N LEU A 93 6.62 -7.05 -10.05
CA LEU A 93 6.59 -5.98 -9.06
C LEU A 93 5.41 -5.02 -9.29
N GLU A 94 5.15 -4.65 -10.54
CA GLU A 94 4.01 -3.83 -10.95
C GLU A 94 2.68 -4.48 -10.58
N GLU A 95 2.52 -5.76 -10.89
CA GLU A 95 1.29 -6.51 -10.59
C GLU A 95 1.01 -6.60 -9.09
N MET A 96 2.05 -6.83 -8.28
CA MET A 96 1.94 -6.84 -6.82
C MET A 96 1.46 -5.48 -6.30
N HIS A 97 2.14 -4.40 -6.67
CA HIS A 97 1.79 -3.06 -6.19
C HIS A 97 0.44 -2.57 -6.72
N ARG A 98 0.06 -2.96 -7.95
CA ARG A 98 -1.27 -2.69 -8.48
C ARG A 98 -2.36 -3.39 -7.68
N SER A 99 -2.15 -4.65 -7.32
CA SER A 99 -3.09 -5.41 -6.49
C SER A 99 -3.20 -4.81 -5.09
N GLU A 100 -2.08 -4.42 -4.49
CA GLU A 100 -2.04 -3.70 -3.22
C GLU A 100 -2.79 -2.36 -3.27
N TYR A 101 -2.56 -1.56 -4.32
CA TYR A 101 -3.28 -0.29 -4.53
C TYR A 101 -4.80 -0.52 -4.61
N LEU A 102 -5.26 -1.51 -5.37
CA LEU A 102 -6.68 -1.82 -5.51
C LEU A 102 -7.30 -2.25 -4.18
N LEU A 103 -6.61 -3.09 -3.41
CA LEU A 103 -7.06 -3.51 -2.09
C LEU A 103 -7.16 -2.32 -1.14
N LYS A 104 -6.09 -1.52 -1.01
CA LYS A 104 -6.07 -0.33 -0.15
C LYS A 104 -7.16 0.66 -0.57
N LYS A 105 -7.35 0.88 -1.88
CA LYS A 105 -8.42 1.75 -2.41
C LYS A 105 -9.80 1.26 -1.98
N SER A 106 -10.07 -0.05 -2.10
CA SER A 106 -11.33 -0.65 -1.66
C SER A 106 -11.57 -0.45 -0.16
N ILE A 107 -10.54 -0.68 0.67
CA ILE A 107 -10.59 -0.45 2.11
C ILE A 107 -10.89 1.02 2.42
N VAL A 108 -10.16 1.96 1.81
CA VAL A 108 -10.35 3.40 2.04
C VAL A 108 -11.74 3.86 1.62
N SER A 109 -12.25 3.37 0.49
CA SER A 109 -13.63 3.64 0.07
C SER A 109 -14.64 3.10 1.09
N SER A 110 -14.44 1.89 1.61
CA SER A 110 -15.30 1.28 2.62
C SER A 110 -15.27 2.05 3.94
N LEU A 111 -14.08 2.48 4.39
CA LEU A 111 -13.90 3.30 5.58
C LEU A 111 -14.60 4.65 5.47
N ARG A 112 -14.57 5.29 4.29
CA ARG A 112 -15.31 6.53 4.04
C ARG A 112 -16.82 6.31 4.13
N VAL A 113 -17.33 5.19 3.61
CA VAL A 113 -18.75 4.85 3.72
C VAL A 113 -19.15 4.61 5.18
N LEU A 114 -18.35 3.84 5.94
CA LEU A 114 -18.59 3.57 7.36
C LEU A 114 -18.54 4.85 8.22
N ALA A 115 -17.62 5.77 7.91
CA ALA A 115 -17.55 7.07 8.59
C ALA A 115 -18.79 7.95 8.33
N LEU A 116 -19.45 7.78 7.17
CA LEU A 116 -20.65 8.53 6.79
C LEU A 116 -21.96 7.84 7.22
N LYS A 117 -21.94 6.51 7.40
CA LYS A 117 -23.05 5.70 7.90
C LYS A 117 -22.49 4.58 8.81
N PRO A 118 -22.63 4.70 10.14
CA PRO A 118 -22.32 3.60 11.04
C PRO A 118 -23.43 2.54 10.94
N SER A 119 -23.45 1.75 9.87
CA SER A 119 -24.36 0.61 9.72
C SER A 119 -23.62 -0.70 10.02
N GLY A 120 -24.05 -1.41 11.06
CA GLY A 120 -23.71 -2.81 11.37
C GLY A 120 -22.26 -3.09 11.79
N SER A 121 -22.09 -3.88 12.85
CA SER A 121 -20.78 -4.32 13.40
C SER A 121 -19.85 -5.01 12.41
N ASP A 122 -20.42 -5.68 11.40
CA ASP A 122 -19.75 -6.75 10.66
C ASP A 122 -18.59 -6.24 9.79
N SER A 123 -18.71 -5.03 9.22
CA SER A 123 -17.65 -4.43 8.39
C SER A 123 -16.44 -3.98 9.21
N ILE A 124 -16.66 -3.55 10.45
CA ILE A 124 -15.59 -3.18 11.38
C ILE A 124 -14.86 -4.44 11.87
N THR A 125 -15.61 -5.50 12.18
CA THR A 125 -15.03 -6.80 12.57
C THR A 125 -14.18 -7.39 11.45
N ALA A 126 -14.64 -7.35 10.20
CA ALA A 126 -13.84 -7.80 9.05
C ALA A 126 -12.54 -6.98 8.87
N LEU A 127 -12.58 -5.67 9.09
CA LEU A 127 -11.39 -4.81 9.08
C LEU A 127 -10.42 -5.13 10.20
N GLN A 128 -10.92 -5.38 11.42
CA GLN A 128 -10.09 -5.79 12.55
C GLN A 128 -9.40 -7.13 12.27
N GLN A 129 -10.13 -8.10 11.71
CA GLN A 129 -9.57 -9.39 11.35
C GLN A 129 -8.49 -9.24 10.27
N LEU A 130 -8.70 -8.41 9.26
CA LEU A 130 -7.71 -8.13 8.22
C LEU A 130 -6.44 -7.46 8.78
N LEU A 131 -6.54 -6.64 9.83
CA LEU A 131 -5.38 -6.06 10.51
C LEU A 131 -4.61 -7.10 11.32
N VAL A 132 -5.31 -8.05 11.95
CA VAL A 132 -4.70 -9.18 12.67
C VAL A 132 -4.00 -10.13 11.69
N ASP A 133 -4.59 -10.35 10.53
CA ASP A 133 -4.09 -11.26 9.50
C ASP A 133 -2.95 -10.64 8.66
N GLN A 134 -2.57 -9.37 8.89
CA GLN A 134 -1.41 -8.80 8.22
C GLN A 134 -0.15 -9.58 8.60
N PRO A 135 0.72 -9.93 7.63
CA PRO A 135 1.98 -10.56 7.94
C PRO A 135 2.84 -9.55 8.71
N ASN A 136 2.87 -9.69 10.04
CA ASN A 136 3.73 -8.90 10.91
C ASN A 136 5.15 -9.47 10.82
N ILE A 137 5.78 -9.29 9.66
CA ILE A 137 7.14 -9.80 9.41
C ILE A 137 8.09 -9.03 10.32
N PRO A 138 8.77 -9.71 11.27
CA PRO A 138 9.75 -9.06 12.12
C PRO A 138 10.83 -8.39 11.26
N ALA A 139 11.33 -7.23 11.68
CA ALA A 139 12.38 -6.51 10.96
C ALA A 139 13.61 -7.41 10.68
N GLU A 140 13.93 -8.32 11.62
CA GLU A 140 14.98 -9.33 11.51
C GLU A 140 14.76 -10.31 10.34
N GLN A 141 13.53 -10.72 10.08
CA GLN A 141 13.21 -11.57 8.93
C GLN A 141 13.31 -10.80 7.61
N VAL A 142 12.94 -9.53 7.58
CA VAL A 142 13.11 -8.68 6.39
C VAL A 142 14.60 -8.55 6.05
N THR A 143 15.43 -8.26 7.05
CA THR A 143 16.90 -8.20 6.91
C THR A 143 17.45 -9.55 6.44
N SER A 144 17.02 -10.65 7.05
CA SER A 144 17.45 -12.00 6.65
C SER A 144 17.06 -12.35 5.20
N ILE A 145 15.88 -11.97 4.73
CA ILE A 145 15.44 -12.20 3.34
C ILE A 145 16.28 -11.38 2.35
N LEU A 146 16.58 -10.11 2.70
CA LEU A 146 17.45 -9.26 1.90
C LEU A 146 18.87 -9.85 1.87
N ASP A 147 19.41 -10.22 3.04
CA ASP A 147 20.75 -10.80 3.18
C ASP A 147 20.87 -12.14 2.45
N VAL A 148 19.86 -13.00 2.46
CA VAL A 148 19.87 -14.27 1.69
C VAL A 148 19.89 -14.02 0.18
N ARG A 149 19.28 -12.94 -0.31
CA ARG A 149 19.40 -12.57 -1.74
C ARG A 149 20.77 -12.03 -2.11
N PHE A 150 21.47 -11.38 -1.17
CA PHE A 150 22.84 -10.90 -1.38
C PHE A 150 23.91 -11.94 -1.03
N ALA A 151 23.61 -12.97 -0.22
CA ALA A 151 24.56 -14.01 0.18
C ALA A 151 24.85 -15.06 -0.91
N PHE A 152 24.10 -15.03 -2.03
CA PHE A 152 24.50 -15.74 -3.26
C PHE A 152 25.54 -14.94 -4.08
N GLU A 153 25.96 -13.76 -3.62
CA GLU A 153 27.20 -13.11 -4.06
C GLU A 153 28.36 -13.68 -3.23
N ILE A 154 29.07 -14.68 -3.79
CA ILE A 154 30.51 -15.01 -3.68
C ILE A 154 30.68 -16.52 -3.97
N PRO A 155 31.66 -16.96 -4.80
CA PRO A 155 32.71 -16.20 -5.50
C PRO A 155 32.46 -16.03 -7.01
#